data_AF-A0A0Q5QMM3-F1
#
_entry.id   AF-A0A0Q5QMM3-F1
#
_cell.length_a   1.000
_cell.length_b   1.000
_cell.length_c   1.000
_cell.angle_alpha   90.00
_cell.angle_beta   90.00
_cell.angle_gamma   90.00
#
_symmetry.space_group_name_H-M   'P 1'
#
loop_
_entity.id
_entity.type
_entity.pdbx_description
1 polymer ?
#
loop_
_entity_poly.entity_id
_entity_poly.type
_entity_poly.pdbx_seq_one_letter_code
_entity_poly.pdbx_strand_id
1 'polypeptide(L)'
;MSTFQWYVDGQLRTQFEPPMADGREGTTPDDLVPLMRAIGGFPIDLDDPEDDRRFDLPYRQATLALMEALTGVRVTLELLRDSTFVSVDIPLPD
;
A
#
# COMPACT_ATOMS: atom_id res chain seq x y z
N MET A 1 -0.31 12.05 -6.42
CA MET A 1 -0.44 10.57 -6.48
C MET A 1 -0.04 10.03 -5.12
N SER A 2 -0.72 9.01 -4.60
CA SER A 2 -0.44 8.42 -3.29
C SER A 2 0.23 7.06 -3.48
N THR A 3 1.43 6.88 -2.93
CA THR A 3 2.20 5.63 -2.99
C THR A 3 2.00 4.83 -1.71
N PHE A 4 1.83 3.51 -1.83
CA PHE A 4 1.91 2.59 -0.69
C PHE A 4 3.37 2.24 -0.46
N GLN A 5 3.84 2.33 0.79
CA GLN A 5 5.20 1.97 1.16
C GLN A 5 5.20 1.15 2.45
N TRP A 6 5.81 -0.03 2.41
CA TRP A 6 5.96 -0.91 3.56
C TRP A 6 7.42 -1.03 3.95
N TYR A 7 7.76 -0.51 5.13
CA TYR A 7 9.09 -0.57 5.71
C TYR A 7 9.12 -1.55 6.87
N VAL A 8 10.15 -2.40 6.91
CA VAL A 8 10.45 -3.28 8.06
C VAL A 8 11.92 -3.12 8.39
N ASP A 9 12.21 -2.78 9.65
CA ASP A 9 13.58 -2.53 10.14
C ASP A 9 14.36 -1.51 9.29
N GLY A 10 13.68 -0.44 8.86
CA GLY A 10 14.25 0.62 8.03
C GLY A 10 14.47 0.26 6.56
N GLN A 11 14.16 -0.97 6.15
CA GLN A 11 14.26 -1.41 4.77
C GLN A 11 12.91 -1.31 4.06
N LEU A 12 12.91 -0.69 2.87
CA LEU A 12 11.76 -0.70 2.00
C LEU A 12 11.54 -2.12 1.46
N ARG A 13 10.51 -2.81 1.96
CA ARG A 13 10.17 -4.18 1.56
C ARG A 13 9.38 -4.17 0.27
N THR A 14 8.33 -3.36 0.22
CA THR A 14 7.41 -3.28 -0.91
C THR A 14 6.91 -1.84 -1.07
N GLN A 15 6.94 -1.33 -2.30
CA GLN A 15 6.23 -0.13 -2.70
C GLN A 15 5.49 -0.34 -4.02
N PHE A 16 4.37 0.35 -4.18
CA PHE A 16 3.62 0.44 -5.43
C PHE A 16 2.65 1.61 -5.38
N GLU A 17 2.18 2.02 -6.55
CA GLU A 17 1.00 2.86 -6.65
C GLU A 17 -0.25 1.97 -6.67
N PRO A 18 -1.27 2.21 -5.84
CA PRO A 18 -2.46 1.34 -5.79
C PRO A 18 -3.14 1.03 -7.14
N PRO A 19 -3.32 1.99 -8.08
CA PRO A 19 -3.87 1.68 -9.40
C PRO A 19 -2.87 1.02 -10.37
N MET A 20 -1.58 0.94 -10.02
CA MET A 20 -0.53 0.23 -10.76
C MET A 20 0.11 -0.83 -9.86
N ALA A 21 -0.72 -1.55 -9.11
CA ALA A 21 -0.25 -2.53 -8.13
C ALA A 21 0.42 -3.76 -8.76
N ASP A 22 0.32 -3.94 -10.08
CA ASP A 22 1.09 -4.86 -10.91
C ASP A 22 2.59 -4.50 -10.94
N GLY A 23 2.90 -3.19 -10.90
CA GLY A 23 4.26 -2.66 -10.74
C GLY A 23 4.63 -2.48 -9.27
N ARG A 24 5.53 -3.33 -8.78
CA ARG A 24 6.01 -3.30 -7.39
C ARG A 24 7.53 -3.23 -7.33
N GLU A 25 8.04 -2.50 -6.35
CA GLU A 25 9.48 -2.36 -6.08
C GLU A 25 9.79 -2.60 -4.60
N GLY A 26 11.07 -2.71 -4.26
CA GLY A 26 11.55 -2.93 -2.89
C GLY A 26 12.47 -4.13 -2.78
N THR A 27 12.86 -4.47 -1.55
CA THR A 27 13.75 -5.62 -1.28
C THR A 27 13.02 -6.97 -1.37
N THR A 28 11.71 -6.98 -1.15
CA THR A 28 10.83 -8.16 -1.25
C THR A 28 9.49 -7.75 -1.88
N PRO A 29 9.49 -7.33 -3.15
CA PRO A 29 8.35 -6.65 -3.77
C PRO A 29 7.10 -7.53 -3.88
N ASP A 30 7.24 -8.85 -3.97
CA ASP A 30 6.13 -9.78 -4.21
C ASP A 30 5.62 -10.50 -2.96
N ASP A 31 6.24 -10.30 -1.79
CA ASP A 31 5.85 -10.99 -0.54
C ASP A 31 4.40 -10.67 -0.14
N LEU A 32 3.91 -9.49 -0.50
CA LEU A 32 2.55 -9.04 -0.20
C LEU A 32 1.50 -9.53 -1.22
N VAL A 33 1.92 -10.05 -2.38
CA VAL A 33 1.00 -10.44 -3.47
C VAL A 33 -0.07 -11.45 -3.02
N PRO A 34 0.26 -12.53 -2.27
CA PRO A 34 -0.77 -13.46 -1.78
C PRO A 34 -1.84 -12.77 -0.93
N LEU A 35 -1.43 -11.83 -0.07
CA LEU A 35 -2.34 -11.07 0.78
C LEU A 35 -3.17 -10.07 -0.03
N MET A 36 -2.56 -9.37 -0.97
CA MET A 36 -3.25 -8.45 -1.87
C MET A 36 -4.31 -9.17 -2.72
N ARG A 37 -4.01 -10.39 -3.21
CA ARG A 37 -5.00 -11.24 -3.89
C ARG A 37 -6.14 -11.68 -2.97
N ALA A 38 -5.83 -12.03 -1.72
CA ALA A 38 -6.85 -12.42 -0.74
C ALA A 38 -7.80 -11.26 -0.38
N ILE A 39 -7.29 -10.03 -0.31
CA ILE A 39 -8.08 -8.82 -0.08
C ILE A 39 -8.92 -8.47 -1.32
N GLY A 40 -8.31 -8.60 -2.50
CA GLY A 40 -8.91 -8.21 -3.78
C GLY A 40 -8.93 -6.69 -3.97
N GLY A 41 -9.30 -6.25 -5.18
CA GLY A 41 -9.42 -4.82 -5.51
C GLY A 41 -8.12 -4.15 -5.97
N PHE A 42 -7.04 -4.91 -6.14
CA PHE A 42 -5.82 -4.46 -6.81
C PHE A 42 -5.74 -5.04 -8.23
N PRO A 43 -5.23 -4.27 -9.21
CA PRO A 43 -4.98 -4.73 -10.57
C PRO A 43 -3.69 -5.57 -10.67
N ILE A 44 -3.60 -6.71 -9.97
CA ILE A 44 -2.37 -7.52 -9.92
C ILE A 44 -2.27 -8.47 -11.13
N ASP A 45 -3.41 -8.94 -11.60
CA ASP A 45 -3.53 -9.98 -12.63
C ASP A 45 -4.17 -9.42 -13.92
N LEU A 46 -4.02 -8.11 -14.18
CA LEU A 46 -4.46 -7.53 -15.45
C LEU A 46 -3.45 -7.91 -16.55
N ASP A 47 -3.95 -8.49 -17.63
CA ASP A 47 -3.12 -8.92 -18.76
C ASP A 47 -2.55 -7.73 -19.55
N ASP A 48 -3.19 -6.57 -19.47
CA ASP A 48 -2.79 -5.33 -20.15
C ASP A 48 -2.50 -4.23 -19.11
N PRO A 49 -1.25 -3.76 -18.99
CA PRO A 49 -0.88 -2.67 -18.09
C PRO A 49 -1.47 -1.32 -18.51
N GLU A 50 -2.06 -1.20 -19.69
CA GLU A 50 -2.78 0.00 -20.14
C GLU A 50 -4.30 -0.07 -19.90
N ASP A 51 -4.81 -1.17 -19.34
CA ASP A 51 -6.23 -1.36 -19.11
C ASP A 51 -6.84 -0.35 -18.11
N ASP A 52 -7.71 0.52 -18.61
CA ASP A 52 -8.38 1.55 -17.81
C ASP A 52 -9.29 0.98 -16.72
N ARG A 53 -9.73 -0.30 -16.83
CA ARG A 53 -10.53 -0.96 -15.80
C ARG A 53 -9.82 -1.04 -14.45
N ARG A 54 -8.49 -0.89 -14.41
CA ARG A 54 -7.72 -0.77 -13.16
C ARG A 54 -8.21 0.35 -12.24
N PHE A 55 -8.75 1.42 -12.83
CA PHE A 55 -9.26 2.57 -12.08
C PHE A 55 -10.65 2.35 -11.50
N ASP A 56 -11.39 1.34 -12.00
CA ASP A 56 -12.71 0.95 -11.51
C ASP A 56 -12.62 0.00 -10.30
N LEU A 57 -11.45 -0.59 -10.07
CA LEU A 57 -11.22 -1.44 -8.91
C LEU A 57 -11.23 -0.62 -7.60
N PRO A 58 -11.68 -1.21 -6.48
CA PRO A 58 -11.72 -0.53 -5.18
C PRO A 58 -10.32 -0.46 -4.52
N TYR A 59 -9.30 -0.04 -5.26
CA TYR A 59 -7.89 -0.07 -4.82
C TYR A 59 -7.64 0.76 -3.57
N ARG A 60 -8.41 1.83 -3.33
CA ARG A 60 -8.26 2.66 -2.11
C ARG A 60 -8.67 1.90 -0.86
N GLN A 61 -9.80 1.22 -0.92
CA GLN A 61 -10.32 0.37 0.14
C GLN A 61 -9.42 -0.85 0.35
N ALA A 62 -8.92 -1.43 -0.73
CA ALA A 62 -7.96 -2.53 -0.70
C ALA A 62 -6.64 -2.11 -0.04
N THR A 63 -6.13 -0.91 -0.32
CA THR A 63 -4.94 -0.35 0.34
C THR A 63 -5.15 -0.20 1.85
N LEU A 64 -6.29 0.31 2.28
CA LEU A 64 -6.60 0.40 3.72
C LEU A 64 -6.65 -1.01 4.34
N ALA A 65 -7.37 -1.95 3.74
CA ALA A 65 -7.44 -3.33 4.22
C ALA A 65 -6.06 -4.00 4.29
N LEU A 66 -5.16 -3.69 3.34
CA LEU A 66 -3.77 -4.16 3.37
C LEU A 66 -2.99 -3.58 4.55
N MET A 67 -3.14 -2.27 4.82
CA MET A 67 -2.53 -1.63 6.00
C MET A 67 -3.03 -2.28 7.29
N GLU A 68 -4.34 -2.53 7.40
CA GLU A 68 -4.92 -3.20 8.57
C GLU A 68 -4.38 -4.61 8.75
N ALA A 69 -4.31 -5.40 7.67
CA ALA A 69 -3.80 -6.77 7.71
C ALA A 69 -2.31 -6.85 8.10
N LEU A 70 -1.49 -5.89 7.65
CA LEU A 70 -0.05 -5.85 7.96
C LEU A 70 0.24 -5.37 9.38
N THR A 71 -0.53 -4.42 9.87
CA THR A 71 -0.27 -3.77 11.17
C THR A 71 -1.11 -4.35 12.30
N GLY A 72 -2.21 -5.05 11.99
CA GLY A 72 -3.25 -5.42 12.95
C GLY A 72 -4.08 -4.23 13.44
N VAL A 73 -3.85 -3.02 12.91
CA VAL A 73 -4.53 -1.78 13.33
C VAL A 73 -5.64 -1.46 12.35
N ARG A 74 -6.88 -1.39 12.83
CA ARG A 74 -8.02 -0.99 12.02
C ARG A 74 -7.99 0.53 11.77
N VAL A 75 -7.74 0.97 10.53
CA VAL A 75 -7.55 2.39 10.19
C VAL A 75 -8.90 3.04 9.91
N THR A 76 -9.45 3.71 10.93
CA THR A 76 -10.69 4.52 10.79
C THR A 76 -10.40 6.02 10.86
N LEU A 77 -11.36 6.83 10.42
CA LEU A 77 -11.25 8.29 10.52
C LEU A 77 -11.19 8.75 11.97
N GLU A 78 -11.98 8.11 12.85
CA GLU A 78 -11.98 8.35 14.29
C GLU A 78 -10.63 8.02 14.91
N LEU A 79 -10.04 6.87 14.54
CA LEU A 79 -8.70 6.50 15.01
C LEU A 79 -7.69 7.59 14.64
N LEU A 80 -7.70 8.06 13.39
CA LEU A 80 -6.75 9.08 12.94
C LEU A 80 -6.96 10.43 13.63
N ARG A 81 -8.20 10.79 13.98
CA ARG A 81 -8.50 12.04 14.68
C ARG A 81 -8.11 12.03 16.15
N ASP A 82 -8.30 10.89 16.81
CA ASP A 82 -8.15 10.77 18.25
C ASP A 82 -6.74 10.26 18.66
N SER A 83 -5.93 9.84 17.68
CA SER A 83 -4.56 9.37 17.92
C SER A 83 -3.58 10.52 18.19
N THR A 84 -2.66 10.31 19.12
CA THR A 84 -1.46 11.15 19.26
C THR A 84 -0.36 10.58 18.37
N PHE A 85 0.14 11.38 17.43
CA PHE A 85 1.21 10.98 16.52
C PHE A 85 2.58 11.41 17.04
N VAL A 86 3.55 10.49 16.99
CA VAL A 86 4.96 10.82 17.18
C VAL A 86 5.51 11.29 15.84
N SER A 87 6.05 12.51 15.80
CA SER A 87 6.70 13.08 14.62
C SER A 87 8.21 13.13 14.84
N VAL A 88 8.97 12.89 13.77
CA VAL A 88 10.42 13.06 13.73
C VAL A 88 10.77 13.85 12.47
N ASP A 89 11.66 14.83 12.60
CA ASP A 89 12.20 15.56 11.46
C ASP A 89 13.37 14.77 10.85
N ILE A 90 13.27 14.44 9.57
CA ILE A 90 14.35 13.81 8.80
C ILE A 90 14.99 14.88 7.92
N PRO A 91 16.23 15.31 8.19
CA PRO A 91 16.93 16.24 7.32
C PRO A 91 17.22 15.57 5.97
N LEU A 92 16.85 16.23 4.88
CA LEU A 92 17.26 15.81 3.54
C LEU A 92 18.76 16.15 3.36
N PRO A 93 19.57 15.24 2.80
CA PRO A 93 20.95 15.56 2.46
C PRO A 93 21.00 16.68 1.41
N ASP A 94 22.02 17.53 1.50
CA ASP A 94 22.32 18.63 0.57
C ASP A 94 22.52 18.16 -0.89
#